data_AF-A0A256XR87-F1
#
_entry.id   AF-A0A256XR87-F1
#
_cell.length_a   1.000
_cell.length_b   1.000
_cell.length_c   1.000
_cell.angle_alpha   90.00
_cell.angle_beta   90.00
_cell.angle_gamma   90.00
#
_symmetry.space_group_name_H-M   'P 1'
#
loop_
_entity.id
_entity.type
_entity.pdbx_description
1 polymer ?
#
loop_
_entity_poly.entity_id
_entity_poly.type
_entity_poly.pdbx_seq_one_letter_code
_entity_poly.pdbx_strand_id
1 'polypeptide(L)'
;MAKVEELTQEEKMLAFIDALEKQKKTYSSDMLDCLVAVIVALIMAIVIPIILRTYFTVNSPYMYYIIDVVQIVLIIILVYVFISRTGFILWDISKALSLTIKTSRVEQSTVTYTKYKRAQELYSYMDREKSVARRIISLLSLAAALAYLQNTEIVRSMLKESGLPTPFSTDPFLIFFPTYILIVFMIAYLLPVLTLTRGKIKEYLREVETGIIPITGGAHKCPVCGNTIPLKSIHCPFCGARLK
;
A
#
# COMPACT_ATOMS: atom_id res chain seq x y z
N MET A 1 -32.34 -9.63 -1.16
CA MET A 1 -32.74 -8.49 -0.31
C MET A 1 -32.36 -8.82 1.12
N ALA A 2 -31.19 -8.37 1.60
CA ALA A 2 -30.76 -8.65 2.96
C ALA A 2 -31.28 -7.54 3.89
N LYS A 3 -32.12 -7.96 4.82
CA LYS A 3 -32.74 -7.16 5.89
C LYS A 3 -31.62 -6.59 6.77
N VAL A 4 -31.41 -5.28 6.74
CA VAL A 4 -30.50 -4.57 7.66
C VAL A 4 -31.23 -3.37 8.21
N GLU A 5 -31.52 -3.40 9.51
CA GLU A 5 -31.26 -2.33 10.49
C GLU A 5 -32.14 -2.51 11.74
N GLU A 6 -31.78 -3.50 12.56
CA GLU A 6 -32.06 -3.47 14.01
C GLU A 6 -30.75 -3.80 14.75
N LEU A 7 -29.64 -3.16 14.36
CA LEU A 7 -28.41 -3.23 15.14
C LEU A 7 -28.39 -2.07 16.13
N THR A 8 -28.07 -2.39 17.38
CA THR A 8 -27.80 -1.39 18.41
C THR A 8 -26.61 -0.53 18.01
N GLN A 9 -26.53 0.68 18.57
CA GLN A 9 -25.42 1.60 18.28
C GLN A 9 -24.06 0.99 18.61
N GLU A 10 -24.00 0.13 19.62
CA GLU A 10 -22.81 -0.62 20.00
C GLU A 10 -22.40 -1.66 18.95
N GLU A 11 -23.35 -2.45 18.43
CA GLU A 11 -23.06 -3.43 17.38
C GLU A 11 -22.66 -2.78 16.04
N LYS A 12 -23.25 -1.63 15.70
CA LYS A 12 -22.83 -0.84 14.52
C LYS A 12 -21.36 -0.41 14.64
N MET A 13 -20.94 -0.05 15.85
CA MET A 13 -19.58 0.37 16.13
C MET A 13 -18.59 -0.80 16.13
N LEU A 14 -18.96 -1.94 16.72
CA LEU A 14 -18.17 -3.17 16.65
C LEU A 14 -17.95 -3.64 15.20
N ALA A 15 -18.96 -3.51 14.32
CA ALA A 15 -18.83 -3.81 12.91
C ALA A 15 -17.82 -2.91 12.18
N PHE A 16 -17.72 -1.62 12.55
CA PHE A 16 -16.68 -0.73 12.01
C PHE A 16 -15.29 -1.11 12.49
N ILE A 17 -15.14 -1.44 13.77
CA ILE A 17 -13.86 -1.87 14.35
C ILE A 17 -13.38 -3.17 13.69
N ASP A 18 -14.27 -4.13 13.47
CA ASP A 18 -13.97 -5.38 12.75
C ASP A 18 -13.43 -5.11 11.34
N ALA A 19 -14.04 -4.16 10.61
CA ALA A 19 -13.55 -3.76 9.28
C ALA A 19 -12.11 -3.21 9.33
N LEU A 20 -11.79 -2.40 10.34
CA LEU A 20 -10.45 -1.83 10.52
C LEU A 20 -9.43 -2.92 10.92
N GLU A 21 -9.79 -3.83 11.82
CA GLU A 21 -8.93 -4.93 12.25
C GLU A 21 -8.66 -5.89 11.10
N LYS A 22 -9.70 -6.24 10.33
CA LYS A 22 -9.57 -7.07 9.13
C LYS A 22 -8.63 -6.43 8.11
N GLN A 23 -8.76 -5.13 7.91
CA GLN A 23 -7.89 -4.41 6.99
C GLN A 23 -6.43 -4.35 7.50
N LYS A 24 -6.21 -4.15 8.79
CA LYS A 24 -4.88 -4.25 9.41
C LYS A 24 -4.24 -5.61 9.19
N LYS A 25 -4.98 -6.70 9.41
CA LYS A 25 -4.49 -8.07 9.16
C LYS A 25 -4.13 -8.27 7.69
N THR A 26 -4.93 -7.70 6.78
CA THR A 26 -4.67 -7.75 5.34
C THR A 26 -3.38 -7.01 5.00
N TYR A 27 -3.13 -5.81 5.55
CA TYR A 27 -1.85 -5.11 5.35
C TYR A 27 -0.65 -5.93 5.85
N SER A 28 -0.76 -6.56 7.03
CA SER A 28 0.32 -7.37 7.57
C SER A 28 0.62 -8.62 6.74
N SER A 29 -0.41 -9.29 6.22
CA SER A 29 -0.24 -10.47 5.34
C SER A 29 0.47 -10.07 4.05
N ASP A 30 0.00 -9.00 3.41
CA ASP A 30 0.56 -8.53 2.15
C ASP A 30 2.01 -8.04 2.28
N MET A 31 2.40 -7.50 3.44
CA MET A 31 3.80 -7.15 3.72
C MET A 31 4.70 -8.39 3.66
N LEU A 32 4.26 -9.51 4.22
CA LEU A 32 4.98 -10.78 4.17
C LEU A 32 5.06 -11.29 2.72
N ASP A 33 3.96 -11.25 1.98
CA ASP A 33 3.93 -11.67 0.57
C ASP A 33 4.88 -10.82 -0.28
N CYS A 34 4.97 -9.51 -0.02
CA CYS A 34 5.91 -8.63 -0.70
C CYS A 34 7.37 -8.97 -0.38
N LEU A 35 7.67 -9.28 0.89
CA LEU A 35 9.01 -9.69 1.31
C LEU A 35 9.42 -11.02 0.65
N VAL A 36 8.50 -12.01 0.64
CA VAL A 36 8.71 -13.29 -0.05
C VAL A 36 8.96 -13.06 -1.54
N ALA A 37 8.18 -12.20 -2.19
CA ALA A 37 8.37 -11.88 -3.61
C ALA A 37 9.75 -11.28 -3.92
N VAL A 38 10.28 -10.42 -3.03
CA VAL A 38 11.64 -9.86 -3.18
C VAL A 38 12.69 -10.95 -3.05
N ILE A 39 12.57 -11.83 -2.05
CA ILE A 39 13.51 -12.95 -1.84
C ILE A 39 13.51 -13.89 -3.04
N VAL A 40 12.33 -14.27 -3.53
CA VAL A 40 12.19 -15.13 -4.71
C VAL A 40 12.80 -14.47 -5.95
N ALA A 41 12.54 -13.18 -6.18
CA ALA A 41 13.12 -12.46 -7.31
C ALA A 41 14.65 -12.39 -7.25
N LEU A 42 15.23 -12.19 -6.06
CA LEU A 42 16.68 -12.21 -5.85
C LEU A 42 17.28 -13.59 -6.14
N ILE A 43 16.65 -14.67 -5.64
CA ILE A 43 17.09 -16.04 -5.92
C ILE A 43 17.05 -16.31 -7.43
N MET A 44 15.95 -15.96 -8.10
CA MET A 44 15.79 -16.17 -9.53
C MET A 44 16.82 -15.38 -10.36
N ALA A 45 17.14 -14.15 -9.96
CA ALA A 45 18.16 -13.34 -10.62
C ALA A 45 19.57 -13.94 -10.51
N ILE A 46 19.84 -14.79 -9.52
CA ILE A 46 21.12 -15.50 -9.36
C ILE A 46 21.09 -16.86 -10.08
N VAL A 47 20.02 -17.62 -9.89
CA VAL A 47 19.90 -18.99 -10.39
C VAL A 47 19.80 -19.03 -11.92
N ILE A 48 19.01 -18.14 -12.54
CA ILE A 48 18.79 -18.15 -13.99
C ILE A 48 20.11 -17.96 -14.76
N PRO A 49 20.96 -16.95 -14.46
CA PRO A 49 22.25 -16.80 -15.13
C PRO A 49 23.17 -18.02 -14.97
N ILE A 50 23.18 -18.67 -13.80
CA ILE A 50 23.99 -19.86 -13.54
C ILE A 50 23.54 -21.03 -14.42
N ILE A 51 22.23 -21.29 -14.46
CA ILE A 51 21.65 -22.37 -15.29
C ILE A 51 21.96 -22.10 -16.76
N LEU A 52 21.75 -20.87 -17.24
CA LEU A 52 22.06 -20.48 -18.63
C LEU A 52 23.52 -20.76 -18.97
N ARG A 53 24.47 -20.35 -18.12
CA ARG A 53 25.90 -20.56 -18.34
C ARG A 53 26.32 -22.04 -18.28
N THR A 54 25.60 -22.86 -17.52
CA THR A 54 25.95 -24.27 -17.32
C THR A 54 25.39 -25.16 -18.43
N TYR A 55 24.17 -24.88 -18.91
CA TYR A 55 23.49 -25.69 -19.93
C TYR A 55 23.80 -25.26 -21.37
N PHE A 56 23.98 -23.96 -21.63
CA PHE A 56 24.39 -23.48 -22.94
C PHE A 56 25.92 -23.38 -22.94
N THR A 57 26.60 -24.48 -23.30
CA THR A 57 28.04 -24.49 -23.53
C THR A 57 28.38 -23.40 -24.55
N VAL A 58 29.14 -22.41 -24.10
CA VAL A 58 29.42 -21.16 -24.81
C VAL A 58 30.41 -21.41 -25.93
N ASN A 59 29.96 -22.07 -27.00
CA ASN A 59 30.79 -22.40 -28.16
C ASN A 59 30.64 -21.40 -29.32
N SER A 60 29.77 -20.39 -29.18
CA SER A 60 29.60 -19.33 -30.19
C SER A 60 29.48 -17.93 -29.56
N PRO A 61 30.04 -16.89 -30.21
CA PRO A 61 29.91 -15.50 -29.75
C PRO A 61 28.44 -15.02 -29.71
N TYR A 62 27.55 -15.61 -30.50
CA TYR A 62 26.11 -15.32 -30.48
C TYR A 62 25.42 -15.73 -29.17
N MET A 63 25.85 -16.85 -28.57
CA MET A 63 25.32 -17.29 -27.27
C MET A 63 25.72 -16.35 -26.13
N TYR A 64 26.90 -15.72 -26.22
CA TYR A 64 27.34 -14.73 -25.22
C TYR A 64 26.43 -13.50 -25.23
N TYR A 65 26.11 -12.98 -26.42
CA TYR A 65 25.20 -11.84 -26.58
C TYR A 65 23.78 -12.13 -26.03
N ILE A 66 23.24 -13.33 -26.28
CA ILE A 66 21.91 -13.70 -25.76
C ILE A 66 21.90 -13.76 -24.24
N ILE A 67 22.93 -14.36 -23.62
CA ILE A 67 23.01 -14.47 -22.16
C ILE A 67 23.09 -13.07 -21.53
N ASP A 68 23.86 -12.15 -22.12
CA ASP A 68 23.95 -10.77 -21.65
C ASP A 68 22.61 -10.04 -21.76
N VAL A 69 21.89 -10.18 -22.88
CA VAL A 69 20.54 -9.61 -23.06
C VAL A 69 19.58 -10.13 -21.98
N VAL A 70 19.58 -11.46 -21.75
CA VAL A 70 18.71 -12.08 -20.74
C VAL A 70 19.06 -11.59 -19.33
N GLN A 71 20.35 -11.45 -19.02
CA GLN A 71 20.81 -10.94 -17.74
C GLN A 71 20.35 -9.49 -17.50
N ILE A 72 20.38 -8.64 -18.54
CA ILE A 72 19.87 -7.26 -18.46
C ILE A 72 18.37 -7.24 -18.20
N VAL A 73 17.60 -8.07 -18.92
CA VAL A 73 16.16 -8.18 -18.69
C VAL A 73 15.85 -8.59 -17.25
N LEU A 74 16.62 -9.54 -16.70
CA LEU A 74 16.50 -9.95 -15.30
C LEU A 74 16.84 -8.83 -14.32
N ILE A 75 17.89 -8.04 -14.59
CA ILE A 75 18.25 -6.89 -13.75
C ILE A 75 17.12 -5.85 -13.76
N ILE A 76 16.52 -5.55 -14.92
CA ILE A 76 15.39 -4.62 -15.01
C ILE A 76 14.20 -5.13 -14.17
N ILE A 77 13.86 -6.41 -14.32
CA ILE A 77 12.80 -7.05 -13.54
C ILE A 77 13.11 -6.95 -12.05
N LEU A 78 14.35 -7.22 -11.66
CA LEU A 78 14.80 -7.13 -10.26
C LEU A 78 14.65 -5.70 -9.72
N VAL A 79 15.13 -4.70 -10.45
CA VAL A 79 15.02 -3.28 -10.06
C VAL A 79 13.55 -2.88 -9.92
N TYR A 80 12.70 -3.26 -10.86
CA TYR A 80 11.26 -3.01 -10.80
C TYR A 80 10.60 -3.67 -9.59
N VAL A 81 10.87 -4.96 -9.36
CA VAL A 81 10.31 -5.71 -8.22
C VAL A 81 10.79 -5.10 -6.90
N PHE A 82 12.08 -4.76 -6.80
CA PHE A 82 12.64 -4.20 -5.58
C PHE A 82 12.02 -2.86 -5.22
N ILE A 83 11.95 -1.92 -6.18
CA ILE A 83 11.37 -0.59 -5.94
C ILE A 83 9.87 -0.70 -5.63
N SER A 84 9.12 -1.51 -6.39
CA SER A 84 7.67 -1.65 -6.20
C SER A 84 7.31 -2.30 -4.86
N ARG A 85 7.96 -3.42 -4.51
CA ARG A 85 7.67 -4.14 -3.27
C ARG A 85 8.11 -3.35 -2.04
N THR A 86 9.23 -2.64 -2.10
CA THR A 86 9.64 -1.72 -1.03
C THR A 86 8.62 -0.60 -0.85
N GLY A 87 8.14 -0.01 -1.95
CA GLY A 87 7.08 1.00 -1.91
C GLY A 87 5.77 0.48 -1.30
N PHE A 88 5.37 -0.76 -1.62
CA PHE A 88 4.19 -1.40 -1.01
C PHE A 88 4.36 -1.61 0.49
N ILE A 89 5.52 -2.11 0.93
CA ILE A 89 5.80 -2.32 2.35
C ILE A 89 5.76 -1.00 3.12
N LEU A 90 6.40 0.06 2.59
CA LEU A 90 6.37 1.39 3.23
C LEU A 90 4.95 1.95 3.35
N TRP A 91 4.14 1.78 2.31
CA TRP A 91 2.74 2.18 2.31
C TRP A 91 1.91 1.39 3.35
N ASP A 92 2.06 0.07 3.35
CA ASP A 92 1.31 -0.82 4.24
C ASP A 92 1.70 -0.60 5.72
N ILE A 93 2.99 -0.35 6.02
CA ILE A 93 3.46 0.05 7.37
C ILE A 93 2.81 1.36 7.81
N SER A 94 2.83 2.38 6.95
CA SER A 94 2.25 3.69 7.26
C SER A 94 0.77 3.58 7.63
N LYS A 95 0.01 2.76 6.88
CA LYS A 95 -1.41 2.54 7.12
C LYS A 95 -1.69 1.67 8.35
N ALA A 96 -0.95 0.58 8.52
CA ALA A 96 -1.08 -0.29 9.69
C ALA A 96 -0.79 0.48 11.00
N LEU A 97 0.20 1.36 10.99
CA LEU A 97 0.52 2.23 12.14
C LEU A 97 -0.60 3.22 12.43
N SER A 98 -1.09 3.92 11.39
CA SER A 98 -2.19 4.90 11.54
C SER A 98 -3.47 4.25 12.09
N LEU A 99 -3.77 3.03 11.66
CA LEU A 99 -4.92 2.26 12.17
C LEU A 99 -4.69 1.76 13.59
N THR A 100 -3.50 1.26 13.91
CA THR A 100 -3.18 0.75 15.25
C THR A 100 -3.32 1.84 16.31
N ILE A 101 -2.89 3.07 16.02
CA ILE A 101 -3.08 4.21 16.94
C ILE A 101 -4.58 4.42 17.24
N LYS A 102 -5.43 4.31 16.21
CA LYS A 102 -6.89 4.54 16.32
C LYS A 102 -7.66 3.38 16.97
N THR A 103 -7.21 2.14 16.78
CA THR A 103 -7.91 0.94 17.28
C THR A 103 -7.31 0.39 18.59
N SER A 104 -6.20 0.94 19.08
CA SER A 104 -5.48 0.47 20.28
C SER A 104 -6.31 0.39 21.57
N ARG A 105 -7.48 1.05 21.62
CA ARG A 105 -8.35 1.11 22.79
C ARG A 105 -9.60 0.24 22.71
N VAL A 106 -9.76 -0.54 21.65
CA VAL A 106 -11.00 -1.28 21.43
C VAL A 106 -10.73 -2.78 21.55
N GLU A 107 -11.47 -3.43 22.45
CA GLU A 107 -11.50 -4.88 22.57
C GLU A 107 -12.01 -5.55 21.29
N GLN A 108 -11.58 -6.79 21.09
CA GLN A 108 -11.82 -7.57 19.88
C GLN A 108 -13.31 -7.65 19.55
N SER A 109 -13.69 -7.24 18.34
CA SER A 109 -15.10 -7.13 17.95
C SER A 109 -15.75 -8.50 17.73
N THR A 110 -16.88 -8.74 18.38
CA THR A 110 -17.68 -9.97 18.22
C THR A 110 -18.63 -9.92 17.02
N VAL A 111 -18.84 -8.74 16.42
CA VAL A 111 -19.76 -8.50 15.31
C VAL A 111 -19.01 -8.36 13.99
N THR A 112 -19.37 -9.17 13.00
CA THR A 112 -18.76 -9.15 11.66
C THR A 112 -19.17 -7.90 10.87
N TYR A 113 -18.23 -7.25 10.20
CA TYR A 113 -18.46 -6.02 9.43
C TYR A 113 -19.50 -6.18 8.30
N THR A 114 -19.70 -7.40 7.80
CA THR A 114 -20.69 -7.71 6.73
C THR A 114 -22.14 -7.51 7.17
N LYS A 115 -22.39 -7.47 8.49
CA LYS A 115 -23.74 -7.24 9.04
C LYS A 115 -24.18 -5.78 8.94
N TYR A 116 -23.26 -4.84 8.70
CA TYR A 116 -23.57 -3.42 8.61
C TYR A 116 -23.07 -2.80 7.31
N LYS A 117 -24.00 -2.30 6.50
CA LYS A 117 -23.72 -1.78 5.15
C LYS A 117 -22.65 -0.68 5.15
N ARG A 118 -22.69 0.27 6.10
CA ARG A 118 -21.67 1.33 6.15
C ARG A 118 -20.28 0.81 6.51
N ALA A 119 -20.17 -0.22 7.35
CA ALA A 119 -18.88 -0.84 7.66
C ALA A 119 -18.30 -1.57 6.43
N GLN A 120 -19.16 -2.21 5.64
CA GLN A 120 -18.78 -2.79 4.35
C GLN A 120 -18.34 -1.74 3.33
N GLU A 121 -19.04 -0.60 3.25
CA GLU A 121 -18.65 0.53 2.42
C GLU A 121 -17.27 1.08 2.82
N LEU A 122 -17.03 1.29 4.12
CA LEU A 122 -15.71 1.70 4.64
C LEU A 122 -14.61 0.72 4.21
N TYR A 123 -14.82 -0.59 4.41
CA TYR A 123 -13.87 -1.61 3.98
C TYR A 123 -13.58 -1.51 2.48
N SER A 124 -14.62 -1.36 1.65
CA SER A 124 -14.48 -1.24 0.19
C SER A 124 -13.70 0.01 -0.23
N TYR A 125 -13.89 1.15 0.46
CA TYR A 125 -13.12 2.36 0.19
C TYR A 125 -11.65 2.20 0.59
N MET A 126 -11.37 1.56 1.73
CA MET A 126 -9.99 1.28 2.17
C MET A 126 -9.26 0.33 1.22
N ASP A 127 -9.96 -0.69 0.70
CA ASP A 127 -9.43 -1.59 -0.31
C ASP A 127 -9.17 -0.86 -1.64
N ARG A 128 -10.11 0.00 -2.06
CA ARG A 128 -9.93 0.86 -3.25
C ARG A 128 -8.74 1.80 -3.09
N GLU A 129 -8.55 2.42 -1.92
CA GLU A 129 -7.40 3.29 -1.64
C GLU A 129 -6.09 2.51 -1.81
N LYS A 130 -6.01 1.31 -1.22
CA LYS A 130 -4.87 0.41 -1.33
C LYS A 130 -4.58 0.06 -2.79
N SER A 131 -5.60 -0.36 -3.55
CA SER A 131 -5.47 -0.73 -4.96
C SER A 131 -4.94 0.44 -5.81
N VAL A 132 -5.49 1.64 -5.63
CA VAL A 132 -5.03 2.84 -6.35
C VAL A 132 -3.61 3.23 -5.96
N ALA A 133 -3.28 3.20 -4.66
CA ALA A 133 -1.93 3.50 -4.18
C ALA A 133 -0.89 2.54 -4.75
N ARG A 134 -1.20 1.23 -4.79
CA ARG A 134 -0.32 0.23 -5.40
C ARG A 134 -0.11 0.47 -6.89
N ARG A 135 -1.15 0.84 -7.64
CA ARG A 135 -1.01 1.20 -9.07
C ARG A 135 -0.07 2.38 -9.27
N ILE A 136 -0.19 3.43 -8.44
CA ILE A 136 0.70 4.59 -8.50
C ILE A 136 2.15 4.18 -8.20
N ILE A 137 2.37 3.41 -7.13
CA ILE A 137 3.71 2.92 -6.76
C ILE A 137 4.30 2.06 -7.88
N SER A 138 3.52 1.16 -8.50
CA SER A 138 3.96 0.35 -9.64
C SER A 138 4.35 1.21 -10.85
N LEU A 139 3.58 2.23 -11.17
CA LEU A 139 3.89 3.15 -12.27
C LEU A 139 5.17 3.95 -12.00
N LEU A 140 5.37 4.43 -10.78
CA LEU A 140 6.62 5.08 -10.36
C LEU A 140 7.81 4.11 -10.41
N SER A 141 7.60 2.86 -10.01
CA SER A 141 8.63 1.81 -10.05
C SER A 141 9.03 1.47 -11.49
N LEU A 142 8.05 1.44 -12.40
CA LEU A 142 8.31 1.27 -13.82
C LEU A 142 9.10 2.45 -14.41
N ALA A 143 8.72 3.68 -14.07
CA ALA A 143 9.46 4.87 -14.49
C ALA A 143 10.91 4.84 -13.99
N ALA A 144 11.13 4.42 -12.73
CA ALA A 144 12.46 4.27 -12.16
C ALA A 144 13.27 3.15 -12.83
N ALA A 145 12.66 2.00 -13.13
CA ALA A 145 13.31 0.91 -13.85
C ALA A 145 13.70 1.31 -15.28
N LEU A 146 12.84 2.04 -16.00
CA LEU A 146 13.17 2.62 -17.30
C LEU A 146 14.28 3.67 -17.19
N ALA A 147 14.26 4.47 -16.12
CA ALA A 147 15.28 5.50 -15.89
C ALA A 147 16.65 4.88 -15.55
N TYR A 148 16.67 3.71 -14.94
CA TYR A 148 17.88 2.91 -14.77
C TYR A 148 18.35 2.34 -16.12
N LEU A 149 17.42 1.78 -16.89
CA LEU A 149 17.71 1.17 -18.19
C LEU A 149 18.37 2.14 -19.18
N GLN A 150 17.80 3.34 -19.35
CA GLN A 150 18.34 4.37 -20.25
C GLN A 150 19.77 4.83 -19.92
N ASN A 151 20.18 4.67 -18.66
CA ASN A 151 21.50 5.09 -18.17
C ASN A 151 22.54 3.97 -18.21
N THR A 152 22.14 2.75 -18.58
CA THR A 152 23.04 1.61 -18.65
C THR A 152 23.85 1.67 -19.96
N GLU A 153 25.16 1.44 -19.87
CA GLU A 153 26.08 1.47 -21.03
C GLU A 153 25.68 0.50 -22.14
N ILE A 154 25.08 -0.63 -21.76
CA ILE A 154 24.69 -1.69 -22.70
C ILE A 154 23.52 -1.26 -23.60
N VAL A 155 22.57 -0.48 -23.08
CA VAL A 155 21.51 0.08 -23.91
C VAL A 155 22.08 1.09 -24.89
N ARG A 156 23.06 1.90 -24.45
CA ARG A 156 23.76 2.83 -25.34
C ARG A 156 24.55 2.12 -26.43
N SER A 157 25.19 0.98 -26.14
CA SER A 157 25.89 0.20 -27.17
C SER A 157 24.91 -0.43 -28.16
N MET A 158 23.83 -1.06 -27.69
CA MET A 158 22.80 -1.65 -28.55
C MET A 158 22.12 -0.61 -29.45
N LEU A 159 21.88 0.60 -28.94
CA LEU A 159 21.27 1.69 -29.73
C LEU A 159 22.20 2.27 -30.80
N LYS A 160 23.52 2.19 -30.61
CA LYS A 160 24.50 2.59 -31.63
C LYS A 160 24.60 1.55 -32.75
N GLU A 161 24.42 0.28 -32.43
CA GLU A 161 24.50 -0.83 -33.39
C GLU A 161 23.19 -1.04 -34.16
N SER A 162 22.05 -0.55 -33.66
CA SER A 162 20.72 -0.77 -34.25
C SER A 162 20.40 0.06 -35.50
N GLY A 163 21.31 0.94 -35.94
CA GLY A 163 21.11 1.78 -37.13
C GLY A 163 20.02 2.84 -36.99
N LEU A 164 19.63 3.18 -35.74
CA LEU A 164 18.65 4.23 -35.48
C LEU A 164 19.17 5.62 -35.92
N PRO A 165 18.27 6.55 -36.30
CA PRO A 165 18.66 7.92 -36.60
C PRO A 165 19.42 8.56 -35.42
N THR A 166 20.39 9.41 -35.75
CA THR A 166 21.30 10.07 -34.79
C THR A 166 20.62 10.59 -33.51
N PRO A 167 19.47 11.29 -33.53
CA PRO A 167 18.85 11.77 -32.28
C PRO A 167 18.49 10.66 -31.30
N PHE A 168 18.05 9.49 -31.77
CA PHE A 168 17.68 8.37 -30.90
C PHE A 168 18.87 7.56 -30.43
N SER A 169 19.94 7.51 -31.23
CA SER A 169 21.18 6.82 -30.87
C SER A 169 22.03 7.58 -29.84
N THR A 170 21.95 8.92 -29.84
CA THR A 170 22.71 9.79 -28.95
C THR A 170 22.02 9.97 -27.60
N ASP A 171 20.69 10.12 -27.60
CA ASP A 171 19.88 10.33 -26.40
C ASP A 171 18.81 9.22 -26.24
N PRO A 172 19.11 8.14 -25.49
CA PRO A 172 18.19 7.02 -25.26
C PRO A 172 16.84 7.43 -24.65
N PHE A 173 16.79 8.58 -23.96
CA PHE A 173 15.58 9.13 -23.37
C PHE A 173 14.46 9.33 -24.39
N LEU A 174 14.78 9.76 -25.61
CA LEU A 174 13.80 10.02 -26.67
C LEU A 174 13.00 8.77 -27.06
N ILE A 175 13.61 7.59 -26.91
CA ILE A 175 12.97 6.29 -27.21
C ILE A 175 11.93 5.95 -26.15
N PHE A 176 12.23 6.25 -24.88
CA PHE A 176 11.34 5.96 -23.75
C PHE A 176 10.35 7.09 -23.45
N PHE A 177 10.52 8.26 -24.08
CA PHE A 177 9.70 9.45 -23.87
C PHE A 177 8.19 9.21 -24.00
N PRO A 178 7.68 8.49 -25.02
CA PRO A 178 6.25 8.20 -25.11
C PRO A 178 5.73 7.40 -23.91
N THR A 179 6.54 6.45 -23.41
CA THR A 179 6.20 5.63 -22.24
C THR A 179 6.17 6.48 -20.97
N TYR A 180 7.11 7.41 -20.79
CA TYR A 180 7.07 8.34 -19.66
C TYR A 180 5.83 9.23 -19.68
N ILE A 181 5.44 9.74 -20.85
CA ILE A 181 4.20 10.53 -21.00
C ILE A 181 2.99 9.71 -20.56
N LEU A 182 2.85 8.47 -21.03
CA LEU A 182 1.75 7.60 -20.65
C LEU A 182 1.72 7.34 -19.14
N ILE A 183 2.88 7.10 -18.52
CA ILE A 183 2.99 6.92 -17.07
C ILE A 183 2.51 8.17 -16.32
N VAL A 184 2.94 9.36 -16.75
CA VAL A 184 2.54 10.63 -16.13
C VAL A 184 1.03 10.84 -16.23
N PHE A 185 0.43 10.61 -17.40
CA PHE A 185 -1.03 10.71 -17.57
C PHE A 185 -1.79 9.73 -16.69
N MET A 186 -1.32 8.49 -16.59
CA MET A 186 -1.93 7.47 -15.73
C MET A 186 -1.84 7.85 -14.25
N ILE A 187 -0.71 8.37 -13.78
CA ILE A 187 -0.56 8.88 -12.41
C ILE A 187 -1.48 10.09 -12.18
N ALA A 188 -1.52 11.04 -13.13
CA ALA A 188 -2.36 12.22 -13.05
C ALA A 188 -3.85 11.87 -12.95
N TYR A 189 -4.30 10.81 -13.61
CA TYR A 189 -5.67 10.28 -13.49
C TYR A 189 -5.93 9.60 -12.13
N LEU A 190 -4.96 8.84 -11.60
CA LEU A 190 -5.12 8.09 -10.36
C LEU A 190 -5.07 8.98 -9.10
N LEU A 191 -4.37 10.11 -9.16
CA LEU A 191 -4.23 11.03 -8.02
C LEU A 191 -5.60 11.57 -7.52
N PRO A 192 -6.48 12.13 -8.36
CA PRO A 192 -7.83 12.54 -7.95
C PRO A 192 -8.67 11.39 -7.38
N VAL A 193 -8.57 10.19 -7.95
CA VAL A 193 -9.30 9.02 -7.45
C VAL A 193 -8.85 8.68 -6.02
N LEU A 194 -7.54 8.78 -5.76
CA LEU A 194 -6.97 8.56 -4.44
C LEU A 194 -7.43 9.63 -3.43
N THR A 195 -7.42 10.91 -3.82
CA THR A 195 -7.84 12.00 -2.92
C THR A 195 -9.31 11.92 -2.56
N LEU A 196 -10.19 11.62 -3.52
CA LEU A 196 -11.62 11.42 -3.29
C LEU A 196 -11.87 10.24 -2.35
N THR A 197 -11.21 9.10 -2.60
CA THR A 197 -11.34 7.90 -1.77
C THR A 197 -10.87 8.17 -0.34
N ARG A 198 -9.73 8.86 -0.17
CA ARG A 198 -9.24 9.29 1.15
C ARG A 198 -10.22 10.23 1.86
N GLY A 199 -10.86 11.14 1.13
CA GLY A 199 -11.89 12.02 1.68
C GLY A 199 -13.04 11.23 2.29
N LYS A 200 -13.57 10.25 1.55
CA LYS A 200 -14.62 9.35 2.02
C LYS A 200 -14.20 8.53 3.23
N ILE A 201 -13.02 7.91 3.21
CA ILE A 201 -12.50 7.16 4.36
C ILE A 201 -12.41 8.04 5.61
N LYS A 202 -11.92 9.28 5.48
CA LYS A 202 -11.84 10.23 6.60
C LYS A 202 -13.21 10.59 7.17
N GLU A 203 -14.23 10.72 6.32
CA GLU A 203 -15.62 10.97 6.72
C GLU A 203 -16.14 9.83 7.61
N TYR A 204 -16.05 8.58 7.16
CA TYR A 204 -16.44 7.41 7.95
C TYR A 204 -15.60 7.25 9.23
N LEU A 205 -14.28 7.49 9.17
CA LEU A 205 -13.42 7.41 10.36
C LEU A 205 -13.79 8.45 11.42
N ARG A 206 -14.29 9.63 11.01
CA ARG A 206 -14.81 10.64 11.95
C ARG A 206 -16.11 10.18 12.61
N GLU A 207 -17.02 9.57 11.86
CA GLU A 207 -18.23 8.97 12.42
C GLU A 207 -17.88 7.93 13.50
N VAL A 208 -16.93 7.05 13.17
CA VAL A 208 -16.41 6.05 14.09
C VAL A 208 -15.79 6.71 15.33
N GLU A 209 -14.94 7.72 15.17
CA GLU A 209 -14.33 8.43 16.30
C GLU A 209 -15.39 9.08 17.21
N THR A 210 -16.39 9.74 16.63
CA THR A 210 -17.51 10.32 17.39
C THR A 210 -18.39 9.28 18.07
N GLY A 211 -18.51 8.07 17.51
CA GLY A 211 -19.26 6.94 18.07
C GLY A 211 -18.46 6.08 19.06
N ILE A 212 -17.13 6.05 19.00
CA ILE A 212 -16.26 5.36 19.97
C ILE A 212 -16.20 6.12 21.29
N ILE A 213 -16.21 7.47 21.26
CA ILE A 213 -16.18 8.32 22.47
C ILE A 213 -17.30 7.98 23.47
N PRO A 214 -18.57 7.75 23.07
CA PRO A 214 -19.60 7.34 24.02
C PRO A 214 -19.43 5.90 24.55
N ILE A 215 -18.84 4.98 23.79
CA ILE A 215 -18.80 3.53 24.11
C ILE A 215 -17.56 3.14 24.94
N THR A 216 -16.39 3.73 24.67
CA THR A 216 -15.15 3.47 25.43
C THR A 216 -15.08 4.20 26.78
N GLY A 217 -16.19 4.84 27.15
CA GLY A 217 -16.33 5.59 28.36
C GLY A 217 -16.55 7.06 28.04
N GLY A 218 -17.80 7.42 27.76
CA GLY A 218 -18.27 8.80 27.77
C GLY A 218 -17.71 9.54 28.98
N ALA A 219 -16.88 10.54 28.75
CA ALA A 219 -16.37 11.32 29.85
C ALA A 219 -17.55 12.08 30.49
N HIS A 220 -17.82 11.81 31.76
CA HIS A 220 -18.85 12.55 32.48
C HIS A 220 -18.23 13.86 32.98
N LYS A 221 -19.05 14.89 33.18
CA LYS A 221 -18.59 16.10 33.86
C LYS A 221 -18.68 15.86 35.36
N CYS A 222 -17.62 16.22 36.08
CA CYS A 222 -17.67 16.25 37.53
C CYS A 222 -18.81 17.19 37.96
N PRO A 223 -19.76 16.74 38.81
CA PRO A 223 -20.88 17.57 39.25
C PRO A 223 -20.43 18.74 40.14
N VAL A 224 -19.21 18.70 40.67
CA VAL A 224 -18.66 19.73 41.58
C VAL A 224 -17.86 20.79 40.82
N CYS A 225 -16.97 20.39 39.92
CA CYS A 225 -16.06 21.32 39.24
C CYS A 225 -16.28 21.46 37.73
N GLY A 226 -17.21 20.70 37.15
CA GLY A 226 -17.54 20.77 35.72
C GLY A 226 -16.49 20.17 34.77
N ASN A 227 -15.32 19.74 35.28
CA ASN A 227 -14.26 19.15 34.47
C ASN A 227 -14.62 17.74 34.00
N THR A 228 -14.20 17.43 32.78
CA THR A 228 -14.44 16.17 32.08
C THR A 228 -13.56 15.06 32.65
N ILE A 229 -14.15 13.93 33.03
CA ILE A 229 -13.50 12.86 33.80
C ILE A 229 -13.83 11.45 33.26
N PRO A 230 -12.90 10.48 33.38
CA PRO A 230 -13.12 9.11 32.90
C PRO A 230 -14.22 8.39 33.68
N LEU A 231 -15.06 7.58 33.02
CA LEU A 231 -16.19 6.86 33.67
C LEU A 231 -15.81 5.91 34.82
N LYS A 232 -14.57 5.42 34.86
CA LYS A 232 -14.09 4.52 35.93
C LYS A 232 -13.40 5.22 37.10
N SER A 233 -13.38 6.56 37.13
CA SER A 233 -12.79 7.29 38.24
C SER A 233 -13.77 7.37 39.43
N ILE A 234 -13.41 6.76 40.55
CA ILE A 234 -14.17 6.87 41.82
C ILE A 234 -14.04 8.30 42.40
N HIS A 235 -12.98 9.01 42.04
CA HIS A 235 -12.69 10.38 42.50
C HIS A 235 -12.30 11.26 41.32
N CYS A 236 -12.74 12.51 41.33
CA CYS A 236 -12.33 13.51 40.34
C CYS A 236 -10.86 13.89 40.57
N PRO A 237 -9.97 13.77 39.57
CA PRO A 237 -8.54 14.10 39.72
C PRO A 237 -8.25 15.60 39.88
N PHE A 238 -9.22 16.46 39.55
CA PHE A 238 -9.04 17.91 39.63
C PHE A 238 -9.51 18.51 40.96
N CYS A 239 -10.57 17.97 41.56
CA CYS A 239 -11.18 18.55 42.76
C CYS A 239 -11.32 17.55 43.93
N GLY A 240 -10.89 16.29 43.76
CA GLY A 240 -10.95 15.26 44.79
C GLY A 240 -12.37 14.76 45.12
N ALA A 241 -13.40 15.28 44.46
CA ALA A 241 -14.79 14.89 44.74
C ALA A 241 -15.03 13.41 44.43
N ARG A 242 -15.65 12.69 45.35
CA ARG A 242 -16.06 11.31 45.14
C ARG A 242 -17.25 11.28 44.18
N LEU A 243 -17.10 10.52 43.11
CA LEU A 243 -18.08 10.35 42.05
C LEU A 243 -18.88 9.09 42.39
N LYS A 244 -20.21 9.23 42.42
CA LYS A 244 -21.14 8.10 42.64
C LYS A 244 -21.47 7.44 41.31
#